data_AF-A0A6A8MMB5-F1
#
_entry.id   AF-A0A6A8MMB5-F1
#
_cell.length_a   1.000
_cell.length_b   1.000
_cell.length_c   1.000
_cell.angle_alpha   90.00
_cell.angle_beta   90.00
_cell.angle_gamma   90.00
#
_symmetry.space_group_name_H-M   'P 1'
#
loop_
_entity.id
_entity.type
_entity.pdbx_description
1 polymer ?
#
loop_
_entity_poly.entity_id
_entity_poly.type
_entity_poly.pdbx_seq_one_letter_code
_entity_poly.pdbx_strand_id
1 'polypeptide(L)'
;TMTTQDDGTMEITIPRDLLDAKFELTDDMFFVLVDGFETDYVESDSNSRTLMIPFFNGDSVIEIIGTHALNPFISNTEIKIPDWVKNNAGWWADGLIEDAEFVSGIQYLITNGIIHV
;
A
#
# COMPACT_ATOMS: atom_id res chain seq x y z
N THR A 1 2.64 -0.07 21.17
CA THR A 1 2.01 0.19 22.47
C THR A 1 2.84 1.22 23.21
N MET A 2 2.19 2.06 24.00
CA MET A 2 2.79 3.09 24.84
C MET A 2 2.34 2.92 26.30
N THR A 3 3.02 3.58 27.22
CA THR A 3 2.62 3.68 28.64
C THR A 3 2.56 5.15 29.01
N THR A 4 1.41 5.79 28.80
CA THR A 4 1.22 7.22 29.08
C THR A 4 0.98 7.41 30.58
N GLN A 5 1.76 8.32 31.19
CA GLN A 5 1.62 8.69 32.60
C GLN A 5 0.97 10.06 32.79
N ASP A 6 0.70 10.77 31.70
CA ASP A 6 0.05 12.07 31.64
C ASP A 6 -0.70 12.19 30.30
N ASP A 7 -1.63 13.14 30.21
CA ASP A 7 -2.29 13.50 28.95
C ASP A 7 -1.30 14.20 28.00
N GLY A 8 -1.53 14.10 26.70
CA GLY A 8 -0.63 14.69 25.73
C GLY A 8 -1.14 14.68 24.30
N THR A 9 -0.23 15.00 23.38
CA THR A 9 -0.49 14.95 21.95
C THR A 9 0.69 14.29 21.26
N MET A 10 0.40 13.26 20.48
CA MET A 10 1.38 12.59 19.64
C MET A 10 1.41 13.29 18.28
N GLU A 11 2.57 13.80 17.91
CA GLU A 11 2.82 14.28 16.56
C GLU A 11 3.54 13.19 15.77
N ILE A 12 2.98 12.81 14.62
CA ILE A 12 3.59 11.85 13.71
C ILE A 12 3.55 12.41 12.29
N THR A 13 4.66 12.29 11.57
CA THR A 13 4.74 12.66 10.16
C THR A 13 4.99 11.41 9.33
N ILE A 14 4.07 11.11 8.42
CA ILE A 14 4.09 9.90 7.59
C ILE A 14 4.22 10.31 6.11
N PRO A 15 5.25 9.84 5.40
CA PRO A 15 5.35 10.06 3.96
C PRO A 15 4.12 9.48 3.25
N ARG A 16 3.53 10.22 2.30
CA ARG A 16 2.37 9.76 1.54
C ARG A 16 2.63 8.46 0.75
N ASP A 17 3.89 8.20 0.41
CA ASP A 17 4.29 6.96 -0.24
C ASP A 17 4.25 5.75 0.71
N LEU A 18 4.30 5.96 2.04
CA LEU A 18 4.31 4.89 3.05
C LEU A 18 2.90 4.56 3.58
N LEU A 19 2.15 5.60 3.95
CA LEU A 19 0.77 5.51 4.39
C LEU A 19 0.00 6.73 3.88
N ASP A 20 -1.09 6.49 3.16
CA ASP A 20 -2.01 7.55 2.75
C ASP A 20 -3.46 7.13 2.95
N ALA A 21 -4.31 8.13 3.21
CA ALA A 21 -5.76 8.01 3.18
C ALA A 21 -6.21 8.63 1.85
N LYS A 22 -6.61 7.76 0.93
CA LYS A 22 -7.16 8.12 -0.37
C LYS A 22 -8.38 7.28 -0.67
N PHE A 23 -9.41 7.92 -1.18
CA PHE A 23 -10.53 7.26 -1.85
C PHE A 23 -10.47 7.64 -3.33
N GLU A 24 -10.38 6.64 -4.20
CA GLU A 24 -10.07 6.82 -5.62
C GLU A 24 -8.77 7.63 -5.82
N LEU A 25 -8.86 8.86 -6.35
CA LEU A 25 -7.73 9.76 -6.58
C LEU A 25 -7.76 11.00 -5.68
N THR A 26 -8.69 11.04 -4.73
CA THR A 26 -8.87 12.17 -3.81
C THR A 26 -8.34 11.84 -2.43
N ASP A 27 -7.78 12.85 -1.78
CA ASP A 27 -7.36 12.76 -0.39
C ASP A 27 -8.60 12.54 0.51
N ASP A 28 -8.48 11.58 1.41
CA ASP A 28 -9.52 11.20 2.38
C ASP A 28 -8.94 11.27 3.80
N MET A 29 -9.79 11.10 4.81
CA MET A 29 -9.39 11.10 6.21
C MET A 29 -8.89 9.72 6.66
N PHE A 30 -7.98 9.71 7.62
CA PHE A 30 -7.61 8.49 8.34
C PHE A 30 -8.68 8.13 9.36
N PHE A 31 -8.83 6.83 9.63
CA PHE A 31 -9.48 6.38 10.85
C PHE A 31 -8.41 6.24 11.93
N VAL A 32 -8.48 7.09 12.96
CA VAL A 32 -7.55 7.07 14.10
C VAL A 32 -8.28 6.53 15.31
N LEU A 33 -7.74 5.46 15.90
CA LEU A 33 -8.26 4.84 17.10
C LEU A 33 -7.27 5.00 18.25
N VAL A 34 -7.77 5.34 19.43
CA VAL A 34 -7.02 5.30 20.69
C VAL A 34 -7.69 4.27 21.59
N ASP A 35 -6.94 3.22 21.95
CA ASP A 35 -7.42 2.03 22.65
C ASP A 35 -8.70 1.40 22.05
N GLY A 36 -8.81 1.48 20.71
CA GLY A 36 -9.91 0.92 19.93
C GLY A 36 -11.12 1.84 19.77
N PHE A 37 -11.07 3.07 20.29
CA PHE A 37 -12.10 4.08 20.11
C PHE A 37 -11.68 5.17 19.13
N GLU A 38 -12.57 5.55 18.22
CA GLU A 38 -12.31 6.61 17.25
C GLU A 38 -12.02 7.94 17.94
N THR A 39 -10.98 8.64 17.47
CA THR A 39 -10.47 9.86 18.08
C THR A 39 -10.19 10.91 17.00
N ASP A 40 -10.63 12.14 17.27
CA ASP A 40 -10.35 13.29 16.43
C ASP A 40 -8.85 13.62 16.44
N TYR A 41 -8.35 14.12 15.31
CA TYR A 41 -6.96 14.52 15.14
C TYR A 41 -6.86 15.80 14.31
N VAL A 42 -5.71 16.46 14.37
CA VAL A 42 -5.40 17.59 13.49
C VAL A 42 -4.39 17.15 12.44
N GLU A 43 -4.66 17.47 11.18
CA GLU A 43 -3.79 17.17 10.04
C GLU A 43 -3.15 18.44 9.47
N SER A 44 -1.89 18.32 9.06
CA SER A 44 -1.26 19.24 8.12
C SER A 44 -0.75 18.46 6.91
N ASP A 45 -1.17 18.90 5.72
CA ASP A 45 -0.92 18.22 4.46
C ASP A 45 0.07 18.99 3.58
N SER A 46 1.13 18.31 3.17
CA SER A 46 1.98 18.77 2.07
C SER A 46 2.44 17.55 1.27
N ASN A 47 3.72 17.20 1.36
CA ASN A 47 4.30 15.99 0.77
C ASN A 47 4.19 14.76 1.71
N SER A 48 3.87 15.02 2.98
CA SER A 48 3.63 14.04 4.03
C SER A 48 2.34 14.40 4.76
N ARG A 49 1.83 13.44 5.52
CA ARG A 49 0.72 13.58 6.44
C ARG A 49 1.28 13.78 7.84
N THR A 50 1.15 14.98 8.40
CA THR A 50 1.47 15.20 9.80
C THR A 50 0.19 15.17 10.62
N LEU A 51 0.06 14.17 11.49
CA LEU A 51 -1.10 14.00 12.37
C LEU A 51 -0.71 14.37 13.81
N MET A 52 -1.54 15.18 14.44
CA MET A 52 -1.48 15.49 15.86
C MET A 52 -2.66 14.81 16.55
N ILE A 53 -2.37 13.76 17.31
CA ILE A 53 -3.36 12.87 17.91
C ILE A 53 -3.33 13.06 19.43
N PRO A 54 -4.38 13.61 20.05
CA PRO A 54 -4.45 13.69 21.49
C PRO A 54 -4.57 12.30 22.12
N PHE A 55 -3.99 12.13 23.30
CA PHE A 55 -4.13 10.93 24.13
C PHE A 55 -4.23 11.35 25.60
N PHE A 56 -4.80 10.47 26.42
CA PHE A 56 -4.96 10.63 27.85
C PHE A 56 -4.03 9.71 28.63
N ASN A 57 -3.86 10.00 29.92
CA ASN A 57 -3.23 9.10 30.87
C ASN A 57 -3.91 7.71 30.83
N GLY A 58 -3.10 6.67 30.68
CA GLY A 58 -3.55 5.28 30.63
C GLY A 58 -3.73 4.72 29.22
N ASP A 59 -3.80 5.57 28.19
CA ASP A 59 -3.89 5.12 26.80
C ASP A 59 -2.67 4.28 26.40
N SER A 60 -2.93 3.16 25.74
CA SER A 60 -1.93 2.13 25.50
C SER A 60 -1.61 1.92 24.02
N VAL A 61 -2.57 2.18 23.12
CA VAL A 61 -2.45 1.93 21.70
C VAL A 61 -3.07 3.08 20.92
N ILE A 62 -2.33 3.58 19.93
CA ILE A 62 -2.87 4.39 18.85
C ILE A 62 -2.76 3.58 17.56
N GLU A 63 -3.87 3.43 16.85
CA GLU A 63 -3.95 2.78 15.54
C GLU A 63 -4.37 3.81 14.50
N ILE A 64 -3.65 3.84 13.37
CA ILE A 64 -3.92 4.76 12.26
C ILE A 64 -4.18 3.90 11.03
N ILE A 65 -5.38 4.00 10.48
CA ILE A 65 -5.82 3.20 9.35
C ILE A 65 -6.01 4.11 8.14
N GLY A 66 -5.27 3.83 7.07
CA GLY A 66 -5.37 4.46 5.75
C GLY A 66 -5.50 3.41 4.65
N THR A 67 -5.67 3.83 3.40
CA THR A 67 -5.90 2.93 2.25
C THR A 67 -4.61 2.39 1.64
N HIS A 68 -3.49 3.06 1.84
CA HIS A 68 -2.18 2.62 1.35
C HIS A 68 -1.22 2.29 2.49
N ALA A 69 -1.51 1.29 3.33
CA ALA A 69 -0.48 0.77 4.23
C ALA A 69 0.55 -0.01 3.40
N LEU A 70 1.70 0.60 3.07
CA LEU A 70 2.82 -0.18 2.56
C LEU A 70 3.18 -1.21 3.62
N ASN A 71 2.91 -2.48 3.32
CA ASN A 71 3.60 -3.55 3.99
C ASN A 71 5.09 -3.40 3.65
N PRO A 72 6.00 -3.11 4.60
CA PRO A 72 7.43 -2.97 4.31
C PRO A 72 8.07 -4.26 3.76
N PHE A 73 7.30 -5.37 3.70
CA PHE A 73 7.70 -6.65 3.13
C PHE A 73 7.08 -6.97 1.76
N ILE A 74 6.27 -6.08 1.17
CA ILE A 74 5.84 -6.24 -0.23
C ILE A 74 6.56 -5.17 -1.03
N SER A 75 7.68 -5.55 -1.66
CA SER A 75 8.18 -4.80 -2.80
C SER A 75 7.06 -4.78 -3.84
N ASN A 76 6.43 -3.62 -4.04
CA ASN A 76 5.69 -3.34 -5.26
C ASN A 76 6.68 -3.29 -6.42
N THR A 77 7.23 -4.45 -6.79
CA THR A 77 7.54 -4.70 -8.19
C THR A 77 6.19 -4.69 -8.87
N GLU A 78 5.78 -3.53 -9.37
CA GLU A 78 4.76 -3.45 -10.40
C GLU A 78 5.24 -4.40 -11.50
N ILE A 79 4.73 -5.64 -11.51
CA ILE A 79 5.11 -6.63 -12.51
C ILE A 79 4.51 -6.12 -13.82
N LYS A 80 5.28 -5.27 -14.51
CA LYS A 80 4.95 -4.77 -15.83
C LYS A 80 5.14 -5.93 -16.80
N ILE A 81 4.10 -6.76 -16.91
CA ILE A 81 4.01 -7.76 -17.96
C ILE A 81 4.13 -7.02 -19.29
N PRO A 82 5.16 -7.29 -20.11
CA PRO A 82 5.34 -6.61 -21.38
C PRO A 82 4.12 -6.80 -22.29
N ASP A 83 3.75 -5.78 -23.05
CA ASP A 83 2.53 -5.82 -23.87
C ASP A 83 2.55 -6.91 -24.95
N TRP A 84 3.73 -7.31 -25.43
CA TRP A 84 3.87 -8.43 -26.36
C TRP A 84 3.36 -9.75 -25.77
N VAL A 85 3.47 -9.95 -24.45
CA VAL A 85 2.99 -11.16 -23.77
C VAL A 85 1.47 -11.24 -23.83
N LYS A 86 0.78 -10.09 -23.65
CA LYS A 86 -0.68 -10.02 -23.74
C LYS A 86 -1.17 -10.32 -25.15
N ASN A 87 -0.46 -9.80 -26.16
CA ASN A 87 -0.78 -10.07 -27.57
C ASN A 87 -0.60 -11.56 -27.90
N ASN A 88 0.51 -12.17 -27.48
CA ASN A 88 0.76 -13.58 -27.70
C ASN A 88 -0.25 -14.47 -26.94
N ALA A 89 -0.67 -14.09 -25.73
CA ALA A 89 -1.69 -14.79 -24.98
C ALA A 89 -3.06 -14.76 -25.69
N GLY A 90 -3.41 -13.61 -26.29
CA GLY A 90 -4.62 -13.49 -27.11
C GLY A 90 -4.57 -14.40 -28.34
N TRP A 91 -3.45 -14.39 -29.08
CA TRP A 91 -3.26 -15.27 -30.23
C TRP A 91 -3.27 -16.74 -29.86
N TRP A 92 -2.72 -17.12 -28.70
CA TRP A 92 -2.78 -18.49 -28.20
C TRP A 92 -4.21 -18.90 -27.87
N ALA A 93 -4.97 -18.03 -27.20
CA ALA A 93 -6.37 -18.28 -26.89
C ALA A 93 -7.25 -18.42 -28.14
N ASP A 94 -6.93 -17.68 -29.20
CA ASP A 94 -7.60 -17.77 -30.50
C ASP A 94 -7.09 -18.93 -31.38
N GLY A 95 -6.10 -19.71 -30.91
CA GLY A 95 -5.51 -20.82 -31.65
C GLY A 95 -4.64 -20.39 -32.85
N LEU A 96 -4.18 -19.15 -32.86
CA LEU A 96 -3.35 -18.55 -33.92
C LEU A 96 -1.85 -18.82 -33.73
N ILE A 97 -1.43 -19.15 -32.50
CA ILE A 97 -0.09 -19.64 -32.19
C ILE A 97 -0.17 -20.96 -31.41
N GLU A 98 0.84 -21.80 -31.55
CA GLU A 98 0.90 -23.10 -30.89
C GLU A 98 1.32 -22.98 -29.43
N ASP A 99 0.97 -23.97 -28.60
CA ASP A 99 1.37 -24.05 -27.19
C ASP A 99 2.89 -23.86 -27.00
N ALA A 100 3.70 -24.42 -27.91
CA ALA A 100 5.15 -24.32 -27.85
C ALA A 100 5.66 -22.87 -28.01
N GLU A 101 4.98 -22.06 -28.83
CA GLU A 101 5.32 -20.64 -29.05
C GLU A 101 4.93 -19.79 -27.84
N PHE A 102 3.77 -20.08 -27.23
CA PHE A 102 3.34 -19.41 -26.02
C PHE A 102 4.22 -19.74 -24.81
N VAL A 103 4.54 -21.03 -24.60
CA VAL A 103 5.42 -21.50 -23.51
C VAL A 103 6.82 -20.90 -23.61
N SER A 104 7.35 -20.72 -24.82
CA SER A 104 8.65 -20.05 -25.03
C SER A 104 8.64 -18.60 -24.54
N GLY A 105 7.51 -17.89 -24.70
CA GLY A 105 7.32 -16.54 -24.15
C GLY A 105 7.32 -16.52 -22.63
N ILE A 106 6.66 -17.47 -21.97
CA ILE A 106 6.66 -17.59 -20.50
C ILE A 106 8.07 -17.93 -19.99
N GLN A 107 8.79 -18.85 -20.65
CA GLN A 107 10.16 -19.19 -20.30
C GLN A 107 11.09 -17.97 -20.36
N TYR A 108 10.90 -17.09 -21.35
CA TYR A 108 11.64 -15.84 -21.45
C TYR A 108 11.39 -14.94 -20.23
N LEU A 109 10.13 -14.80 -19.79
CA LEU A 109 9.79 -13.98 -18.62
C LEU A 109 10.40 -14.51 -17.32
N ILE A 110 10.43 -15.84 -17.16
CA ILE A 110 11.09 -16.50 -16.02
C ILE A 110 12.60 -16.25 -16.06
N THR A 111 13.21 -16.45 -17.24
CA THR A 111 14.67 -16.32 -17.43
C THR A 111 15.15 -14.88 -17.17
N ASN A 112 14.33 -13.88 -17.51
CA ASN A 112 14.67 -12.47 -17.30
C ASN A 112 14.22 -11.93 -15.93
N GLY A 113 13.72 -12.79 -15.03
CA GLY A 113 13.30 -12.39 -13.68
C GLY A 113 12.06 -11.50 -13.64
N ILE A 114 11.26 -11.49 -14.72
CA ILE A 114 9.98 -10.77 -14.78
C ILE A 114 8.90 -11.58 -14.05
N ILE A 115 8.92 -12.91 -14.22
CA ILE A 115 8.12 -13.87 -13.44
C ILE A 115 9.07 -14.66 -12.54
N HIS A 116 8.67 -14.86 -11.30
CA HIS A 116 9.33 -15.76 -10.36
C HIS A 116 8.41 -16.96 -10.12
N VAL A 117 8.99 -18.17 -10.18
CA VAL A 117 8.30 -19.45 -9.93
C VAL A 117 8.93 -20.17 -8.75
#